data_AF-E2BJM3-F1
#
_entry.id   AF-E2BJM3-F1
#
_cell.length_a   1.000
_cell.length_b   1.000
_cell.length_c   1.000
_cell.angle_alpha   90.00
_cell.angle_beta   90.00
_cell.angle_gamma   90.00
#
_symmetry.space_group_name_H-M   'P 1'
#
loop_
_entity.id
_entity.type
_entity.pdbx_description
1 polymer ?
#
loop_
_entity_poly.entity_id
_entity_poly.type
_entity_poly.pdbx_seq_one_letter_code
_entity_poly.pdbx_strand_id
1 'polypeptide(L)'
;MALKHKLIRKRKQEENNDAQPKWANRQRIFATRGINHRHRHLMEDLKILMPHHRPECKMERTKTLQMVNEMCKMKNCNKVVLFEGQLKQDLYM
;
A
#
# COMPACT_ATOMS: atom_id res chain seq x y z
N MET A 1 -9.97 -26.03 -39.56
CA MET A 1 -9.12 -25.00 -38.90
C MET A 1 -9.92 -23.88 -38.21
N ALA A 2 -11.12 -23.50 -38.69
CA ALA A 2 -11.94 -22.43 -38.11
C ALA A 2 -12.28 -22.59 -36.61
N LEU A 3 -12.49 -23.82 -36.14
CA LEU A 3 -12.77 -24.12 -34.72
C LEU A 3 -11.59 -23.81 -33.78
N LYS A 4 -10.34 -24.04 -34.24
CA LYS A 4 -9.14 -23.70 -33.45
C LYS A 4 -8.99 -22.19 -33.30
N HIS A 5 -9.24 -21.42 -34.36
CA HIS A 5 -9.23 -19.95 -34.29
C HIS A 5 -10.36 -19.40 -33.40
N LYS A 6 -11.53 -20.05 -33.38
CA LYS A 6 -12.64 -19.70 -32.49
C LYS A 6 -12.30 -19.98 -31.02
N LEU A 7 -11.64 -21.10 -30.71
CA LEU A 7 -11.15 -21.42 -29.36
C LEU A 7 -10.04 -20.47 -28.88
N ILE A 8 -9.10 -20.12 -29.75
CA ILE A 8 -8.02 -19.17 -29.46
C ILE A 8 -8.58 -17.78 -29.21
N ARG A 9 -9.57 -17.33 -29.99
CA ARG A 9 -10.29 -16.06 -29.75
C ARG A 9 -11.07 -16.08 -28.44
N LYS A 10 -11.69 -17.21 -28.08
CA LYS A 10 -12.47 -17.35 -26.83
C LYS A 10 -11.58 -17.26 -25.58
N ARG A 11 -10.40 -17.92 -25.57
CA ARG A 11 -9.40 -17.73 -24.51
C ARG A 11 -8.91 -16.28 -24.39
N LYS A 12 -8.66 -15.62 -25.54
CA LYS A 12 -8.17 -14.24 -25.57
C LYS A 12 -9.22 -13.20 -25.14
N GLN A 13 -10.51 -13.54 -25.22
CA GLN A 13 -11.61 -12.73 -24.71
C GLN A 13 -11.84 -12.94 -23.20
N GLU A 14 -11.62 -14.14 -22.67
CA GLU A 14 -11.69 -14.41 -21.22
C GLU A 14 -10.55 -13.72 -20.45
N GLU A 15 -9.34 -13.64 -21.01
CA GLU A 15 -8.22 -12.89 -20.41
C GLU A 15 -8.41 -11.35 -20.40
N ASN A 16 -9.31 -10.80 -21.23
CA ASN A 16 -9.54 -9.35 -21.34
C ASN A 16 -10.74 -8.84 -20.54
N ASN A 17 -11.56 -9.71 -19.95
CA ASN A 17 -12.75 -9.30 -19.20
C ASN A 17 -12.50 -8.95 -17.73
N ASP A 18 -11.25 -9.06 -17.25
CA ASP A 18 -10.82 -8.55 -15.94
C ASP A 18 -10.31 -7.09 -15.98
N ALA A 19 -10.44 -6.41 -17.12
CA ALA A 19 -9.91 -5.05 -17.34
C ALA A 19 -10.88 -3.93 -16.92
N GLN A 20 -11.68 -4.12 -15.87
CA GLN A 20 -12.03 -2.97 -15.05
C GLN A 20 -10.76 -2.60 -14.30
N PRO A 21 -10.26 -1.35 -14.33
CA PRO A 21 -9.14 -0.96 -13.47
C PRO A 21 -9.61 -1.13 -12.03
N LYS A 22 -9.37 -2.31 -11.46
CA LYS A 22 -9.55 -2.60 -10.04
C LYS A 22 -8.82 -1.48 -9.33
N TRP A 23 -9.59 -0.59 -8.70
CA TRP A 23 -9.14 0.47 -7.80
C TRP A 23 -7.66 0.30 -7.40
N ALA A 24 -6.79 1.05 -8.11
CA ALA A 24 -5.35 0.82 -8.15
C ALA A 24 -4.60 1.60 -7.06
N ASN A 25 -5.22 2.61 -6.45
CA ASN A 25 -4.56 3.45 -5.45
C ASN A 25 -4.82 2.95 -4.03
N ARG A 26 -4.27 1.78 -3.70
CA ARG A 26 -4.28 1.23 -2.33
C ARG A 26 -3.01 1.65 -1.60
N GLN A 27 -2.98 2.90 -1.15
CA GLN A 27 -1.85 3.44 -0.40
C GLN A 27 -2.10 3.33 1.11
N ARG A 28 -1.07 3.02 1.88
CA ARG A 28 -1.15 3.04 3.35
C ARG A 28 0.00 3.83 3.94
N ILE A 29 -0.29 4.45 5.07
CA ILE A 29 0.66 5.21 5.85
C ILE A 29 0.89 4.45 7.14
N PHE A 30 2.11 3.96 7.34
CA PHE A 30 2.54 3.30 8.55
C PHE A 30 3.43 4.23 9.38
N ALA A 31 3.48 3.97 10.68
CA ALA A 31 4.39 4.68 11.57
C ALA A 31 4.98 3.73 12.61
N THR A 32 6.23 3.93 12.98
CA THR A 32 6.85 3.22 14.09
C THR A 32 6.50 3.86 15.43
N ARG A 33 6.65 3.12 16.52
CA ARG A 33 6.54 3.69 17.87
C ARG A 33 7.69 4.67 18.12
N GLY A 34 7.37 5.77 18.82
CA GLY A 34 8.35 6.79 19.16
C GLY A 34 8.35 8.03 18.26
N ILE A 35 7.33 8.20 17.40
CA ILE A 35 7.05 9.46 16.71
C ILE A 35 6.60 10.56 17.68
N ASN A 36 7.07 11.78 17.44
CA ASN A 36 6.75 12.96 18.26
C ASN A 36 5.36 13.54 17.92
N HIS A 37 4.88 14.52 18.67
CA HIS A 37 3.60 15.20 18.41
C HIS A 37 3.59 15.88 17.04
N ARG A 38 4.65 16.61 16.68
CA ARG A 38 4.79 17.26 15.37
C ARG A 38 4.70 16.26 14.21
N HIS A 39 5.33 15.10 14.33
CA HIS A 39 5.30 14.04 13.32
C HIS A 39 3.90 13.45 13.15
N ARG A 40 3.10 13.41 14.23
CA ARG A 40 1.70 12.97 14.16
C ARG A 40 0.83 13.94 13.37
N HIS A 41 1.05 15.25 13.51
CA HIS A 41 0.37 16.27 12.69
C HIS A 41 0.74 16.14 11.23
N LEU A 42 2.04 16.04 10.91
CA LEU A 42 2.50 15.81 9.53
C LEU A 42 1.88 14.54 8.92
N MET A 43 1.79 13.46 9.72
CA MET A 43 1.13 12.23 9.29
C MET A 43 -0.36 12.46 8.99
N GLU A 44 -1.06 13.26 9.79
CA GLU A 44 -2.47 13.58 9.58
C GLU A 44 -2.67 14.48 8.34
N ASP A 45 -1.79 15.44 8.11
CA ASP A 45 -1.80 16.28 6.91
C ASP A 45 -1.67 15.43 5.63
N LEU A 46 -0.79 14.43 5.65
CA LEU A 46 -0.62 13.49 4.54
C LEU A 46 -1.82 12.57 4.35
N LYS A 47 -2.49 12.18 5.43
CA LYS A 47 -3.76 11.45 5.34
C LYS A 47 -4.82 12.30 4.66
N ILE A 48 -4.92 13.58 5.00
CA ILE A 48 -5.87 14.50 4.37
C ILE A 48 -5.54 14.69 2.88
N LEU A 49 -4.26 14.81 2.53
CA LEU A 49 -3.82 14.94 1.14
C LEU A 49 -4.10 13.70 0.29
N MET A 50 -4.07 12.51 0.90
CA MET A 50 -4.26 11.23 0.23
C MET A 50 -5.64 10.63 0.57
N PRO A 51 -6.73 10.96 -0.15
CA PRO A 51 -8.09 10.49 0.19
C PRO A 51 -8.25 8.97 0.10
N HIS A 52 -7.30 8.32 -0.55
CA HIS A 52 -7.22 6.89 -0.78
C HIS A 52 -6.49 6.12 0.33
N HIS A 53 -5.90 6.84 1.29
CA HIS A 53 -5.17 6.22 2.37
C HIS A 53 -6.12 5.45 3.29
N ARG A 54 -5.59 4.41 3.93
CA ARG A 54 -6.21 3.83 5.13
C ARG A 54 -5.25 3.94 6.31
N PRO A 55 -5.72 4.43 7.48
CA PRO A 55 -4.87 4.55 8.65
C PRO A 55 -4.49 3.17 9.18
N GLU A 56 -3.28 3.07 9.71
CA GLU A 56 -2.74 1.82 10.23
C GLU A 56 -2.20 1.94 11.64
N CYS A 57 -2.28 0.83 12.37
CA CYS A 57 -1.72 0.75 13.71
C CYS A 57 -0.19 0.90 13.67
N LYS A 58 0.37 1.53 14.70
CA LYS A 58 1.82 1.75 14.80
C LYS A 58 2.57 0.44 14.95
N MET A 59 3.64 0.29 14.19
CA MET A 59 4.55 -0.85 14.24
C MET A 59 5.57 -0.70 15.37
N GLU A 60 6.05 -1.81 15.89
CA GLU A 60 7.22 -1.82 16.78
C GLU A 60 8.51 -1.57 15.99
N ARG A 61 9.49 -0.92 16.65
CA ARG A 61 10.77 -0.51 16.04
C ARG A 61 11.68 -1.69 15.66
N THR A 62 11.51 -2.86 16.25
CA THR A 62 12.35 -4.04 16.00
C THR A 62 12.08 -4.73 14.66
N LYS A 63 11.14 -4.21 13.87
CA LYS A 63 10.64 -4.87 12.66
C LYS A 63 11.42 -4.39 11.44
N THR A 64 12.16 -5.30 10.81
CA THR A 64 12.85 -5.11 9.54
C THR A 64 11.89 -4.66 8.43
N LEU A 65 12.37 -3.90 7.44
CA LEU A 65 11.61 -3.47 6.25
C LEU A 65 10.89 -4.63 5.51
N GLN A 66 11.40 -5.86 5.63
CA GLN A 66 10.74 -7.05 5.11
C GLN A 66 9.34 -7.28 5.70
N MET A 67 9.15 -7.00 6.98
CA MET A 67 7.85 -7.15 7.64
C MET A 67 6.84 -6.12 7.10
N VAL A 68 7.30 -4.93 6.73
CA VAL A 68 6.45 -3.92 6.07
C VAL A 68 5.93 -4.48 4.74
N ASN A 69 6.78 -5.15 3.96
CA ASN A 69 6.37 -5.78 2.69
C ASN A 69 5.34 -6.90 2.89
N GLU A 70 5.50 -7.73 3.92
CA GLU A 70 4.51 -8.76 4.27
C GLU A 70 3.18 -8.15 4.68
N MET A 71 3.20 -7.11 5.52
CA MET A 71 2.00 -6.37 5.89
C MET A 71 1.33 -5.72 4.67
N CYS A 72 2.10 -5.20 3.71
CA CYS A 72 1.57 -4.67 2.45
C CYS A 72 0.81 -5.74 1.68
N LYS A 73 1.38 -6.96 1.56
CA LYS A 73 0.76 -8.09 0.87
C LYS A 73 -0.54 -8.50 1.57
N MET A 74 -0.52 -8.71 2.88
CA MET A 74 -1.70 -9.12 3.66
C MET A 74 -2.83 -8.09 3.58
N LYS A 75 -2.48 -6.79 3.55
CA LYS A 75 -3.45 -5.69 3.54
C LYS A 75 -3.76 -5.15 2.15
N ASN A 76 -3.29 -5.85 1.12
CA ASN A 76 -3.52 -5.57 -0.30
C ASN A 76 -3.13 -4.13 -0.70
N CYS A 77 -1.96 -3.66 -0.24
CA CYS A 77 -1.43 -2.32 -0.50
C CYS A 77 -0.49 -2.34 -1.70
N ASN A 78 -0.56 -1.30 -2.53
CA ASN A 78 0.33 -1.15 -3.69
C ASN A 78 1.58 -0.35 -3.35
N LYS A 79 1.44 0.66 -2.49
CA LYS A 79 2.55 1.49 -2.02
C LYS A 79 2.34 1.83 -0.55
N VAL A 80 3.45 2.05 0.14
CA VAL A 80 3.48 2.39 1.56
C VAL A 80 4.44 3.53 1.80
N VAL A 81 4.05 4.39 2.74
CA VAL A 81 4.88 5.43 3.35
C VAL A 81 5.11 5.04 4.81
N LEU A 82 6.37 5.00 5.26
CA LEU A 82 6.72 4.52 6.60
C LEU A 82 7.38 5.63 7.40
N PHE A 83 6.67 6.17 8.39
CA PHE A 83 7.26 7.10 9.34
C PHE A 83 8.10 6.38 10.39
N GLU A 84 9.42 6.44 10.25
CA GLU A 84 10.35 5.98 11.26
C GLU A 84 10.80 7.12 12.18
N GLY A 85 10.31 7.13 13.42
CA GLY A 85 10.83 8.05 14.43
C GLY A 85 12.08 7.48 15.08
N GLN A 86 13.16 8.25 15.20
CA GLN A 86 14.35 7.90 15.98
C GLN A 86 14.51 8.88 17.16
N LEU A 87 14.71 8.34 18.37
CA LEU A 87 14.89 9.11 19.61
C LEU A 87 13.86 10.23 19.90
N LYS A 88 12.68 10.18 19.27
CA LYS A 88 11.63 11.22 19.32
C LYS A 88 12.08 12.60 18.78
N GLN A 89 13.22 12.67 18.10
CA GLN A 89 13.77 13.90 17.50
C GLN A 89 13.69 13.82 15.99
N ASP A 90 14.28 12.78 15.42
CA ASP A 90 14.40 12.63 13.97
C ASP A 90 13.24 11.79 13.42
N LEU A 91 12.87 12.11 12.18
CA LEU A 91 11.83 11.42 11.42
C LEU A 91 12.39 11.05 10.04
N TYR A 92 12.39 9.76 9.75
CA TYR A 92 12.65 9.21 8.43
C TYR A 92 11.35 8.70 7.82
N MET A 93 11.30 8.62 6.48
CA MET A 93 10.08 8.33 5.73
C MET A 93 10.33 7.30 4.62
#